data_AF-A0A381P5Y6-F1
#
_entry.id   AF-A0A381P5Y6-F1
#
_cell.length_a   1.000
_cell.length_b   1.000
_cell.length_c   1.000
_cell.angle_alpha   90.00
_cell.angle_beta   90.00
_cell.angle_gamma   90.00
#
_symmetry.space_group_name_H-M   'P 1'
#
loop_
_entity.id
_entity.type
_entity.pdbx_description
1 polymer ?
#
loop_
_entity_poly.entity_id
_entity_poly.type
_entity_poly.pdbx_seq_one_letter_code
_entity_poly.pdbx_strand_id
1 'polypeptide(L)'
;VSRSDHIAGLDVRRLTPADVEYFFKTLPPRVPKRVPEDRQALLHQLHLRLHGLATYLGDPLAASFAYDDADSALSSIGERLERMKRREWRSLVEGKRVLEHLRDVIGEISADLHEMSTR
;
A
#
# COMPACT_ATOMS: atom_id res chain seq x y z
N VAL A 1 -16.11 13.77 6.06
CA VAL A 1 -16.13 12.32 5.70
C VAL A 1 -15.23 11.62 6.70
N SER A 2 -15.70 10.57 7.37
CA SER A 2 -14.83 9.79 8.27
C SER A 2 -13.87 8.89 7.45
N ARG A 3 -12.77 8.44 8.06
CA ARG A 3 -11.83 7.49 7.42
C ARG A 3 -12.55 6.28 6.84
N SER A 4 -13.43 5.67 7.63
CA SER A 4 -14.21 4.50 7.23
C SER A 4 -15.17 4.79 6.08
N ASP A 5 -15.81 5.97 6.06
CA ASP A 5 -16.68 6.38 4.94
C ASP A 5 -15.88 6.56 3.65
N HIS A 6 -14.68 7.13 3.74
CA HIS A 6 -13.78 7.29 2.59
C HIS A 6 -13.42 5.91 2.01
N ILE A 7 -12.95 4.99 2.86
CA ILE A 7 -12.56 3.63 2.44
C ILE A 7 -13.75 2.88 1.84
N ALA A 8 -14.93 2.97 2.45
CA ALA A 8 -16.14 2.35 1.93
C ALA A 8 -16.49 2.87 0.52
N GLY A 9 -16.26 4.16 0.25
CA GLY A 9 -16.47 4.78 -1.07
C GLY A 9 -15.48 4.37 -2.15
N LEU A 10 -14.31 3.79 -1.81
CA LEU A 10 -13.30 3.35 -2.77
C LEU A 10 -13.62 2.00 -3.44
N ASP A 11 -14.62 1.26 -2.93
CA ASP A 11 -15.03 -0.06 -3.45
C ASP A 11 -13.85 -1.05 -3.59
N VAL A 12 -12.90 -1.00 -2.64
CA VAL A 12 -11.63 -1.77 -2.69
C VAL A 12 -11.83 -3.28 -2.81
N ARG A 13 -13.00 -3.79 -2.39
CA ARG A 13 -13.36 -5.21 -2.51
C ARG A 13 -13.45 -5.69 -3.96
N ARG A 14 -13.65 -4.78 -4.92
CA ARG A 14 -13.73 -5.11 -6.35
C ARG A 14 -12.39 -5.08 -7.08
N LEU A 15 -11.32 -4.58 -6.45
CA LEU A 15 -10.02 -4.47 -7.09
C LEU A 15 -9.50 -5.84 -7.53
N THR A 16 -9.24 -5.99 -8.82
CA THR A 16 -8.58 -7.16 -9.40
C THR A 16 -7.08 -7.11 -9.11
N PRO A 17 -6.33 -8.21 -9.30
CA PRO A 17 -4.87 -8.18 -9.27
C PRO A 17 -4.26 -7.08 -10.15
N ALA A 18 -4.81 -6.83 -11.34
CA ALA A 18 -4.34 -5.78 -12.24
C ALA A 18 -4.58 -4.37 -11.67
N ASP A 19 -5.70 -4.15 -10.98
CA ASP A 19 -6.00 -2.87 -10.33
C ASP A 19 -5.04 -2.62 -9.16
N VAL A 20 -4.72 -3.66 -8.39
CA VAL A 20 -3.74 -3.61 -7.30
C VAL A 20 -2.36 -3.23 -7.83
N GLU A 21 -1.89 -3.90 -8.88
CA GLU A 21 -0.61 -3.55 -9.52
C GLU A 21 -0.59 -2.12 -10.03
N TYR A 22 -1.68 -1.69 -10.68
CA TYR A 22 -1.81 -0.33 -11.20
C TYR A 22 -1.78 0.72 -10.08
N PHE A 23 -2.43 0.44 -8.95
CA PHE A 23 -2.39 1.31 -7.77
C PHE A 23 -0.95 1.54 -7.31
N PHE A 24 -0.18 0.47 -7.04
CA PHE A 24 1.19 0.60 -6.56
C PHE A 24 2.13 1.22 -7.60
N LYS A 25 1.90 0.97 -8.89
CA LYS A 25 2.67 1.62 -9.97
C LYS A 25 2.47 3.13 -10.02
N THR A 26 1.30 3.63 -9.61
CA THR A 26 0.95 5.06 -9.66
C THR A 26 1.06 5.77 -8.32
N LEU A 27 1.41 5.04 -7.26
CA LEU A 27 1.54 5.54 -5.90
C LEU A 27 2.78 6.43 -5.63
N PRO A 28 3.99 6.17 -6.18
CA PRO A 28 5.19 6.94 -5.86
C PRO A 28 5.05 8.46 -5.97
N PRO A 29 4.50 9.04 -7.07
CA PRO A 29 4.36 10.49 -7.16
C PRO A 29 3.31 11.08 -6.21
N ARG A 30 2.50 10.24 -5.55
CA ARG A 30 1.42 10.66 -4.64
C ARG A 30 1.84 10.63 -3.17
N VAL A 31 2.95 9.97 -2.84
CA VAL A 31 3.46 9.93 -1.47
C VAL A 31 4.21 11.24 -1.18
N PRO A 32 3.75 12.04 -0.21
CA PRO A 32 4.40 13.31 0.11
C PRO A 32 5.75 13.07 0.80
N LYS A 33 6.81 13.72 0.31
CA LYS A 33 8.15 13.64 0.93
C LYS A 33 8.25 14.41 2.24
N ARG A 34 7.39 15.41 2.42
CA ARG A 34 7.29 16.26 3.62
C ARG A 34 5.85 16.67 3.82
N VAL A 35 5.45 16.77 5.07
CA VAL A 35 4.14 17.27 5.50
C VAL A 35 4.34 18.24 6.66
N PRO A 36 3.35 19.12 6.94
CA PRO A 36 3.32 19.92 8.17
C PRO A 36 3.48 19.07 9.45
N GLU A 37 3.99 19.67 10.53
CA GLU A 37 4.28 18.97 11.80
C GLU A 37 3.06 18.24 12.38
N ASP A 38 1.88 18.84 12.29
CA ASP A 38 0.60 18.25 12.71
C ASP A 38 0.21 16.97 11.94
N ARG A 39 0.88 16.69 10.81
CA ARG A 39 0.63 15.53 9.95
C ARG A 39 1.78 14.55 9.89
N GLN A 40 2.89 14.82 10.58
CA GLN A 40 4.05 13.92 10.61
C GLN A 40 3.67 12.52 11.11
N ALA A 41 2.72 12.44 12.05
CA ALA A 41 2.19 11.16 12.53
C ALA A 41 1.48 10.35 11.41
N LEU A 42 0.75 11.02 10.50
CA LEU A 42 0.10 10.36 9.36
C LEU A 42 1.10 9.90 8.32
N LEU A 43 2.12 10.72 8.02
CA LEU A 43 3.20 10.32 7.10
C LEU A 43 3.98 9.12 7.65
N HIS A 44 4.26 9.13 8.95
CA HIS A 44 4.84 7.99 9.65
C HIS A 44 3.93 6.75 9.47
N GLN A 45 2.64 6.83 9.79
CA GLN A 45 1.73 5.70 9.60
C GLN A 45 1.70 5.16 8.15
N LEU A 46 1.74 6.03 7.15
CA LEU A 46 1.84 5.63 5.75
C LEU A 46 3.13 4.82 5.50
N HIS A 47 4.27 5.29 6.00
CA HIS A 47 5.53 4.56 5.87
C HIS A 47 5.48 3.19 6.57
N LEU A 48 4.93 3.10 7.79
CA LEU A 48 4.72 1.80 8.48
C LEU A 48 3.93 0.82 7.60
N ARG A 49 2.87 1.28 6.95
CA ARG A 49 2.04 0.43 6.09
C ARG A 49 2.81 -0.05 4.87
N LEU A 50 3.60 0.81 4.23
CA LEU A 50 4.43 0.45 3.09
C LEU A 50 5.52 -0.55 3.46
N HIS A 51 6.24 -0.33 4.57
CA HIS A 51 7.24 -1.28 5.05
C HIS A 51 6.63 -2.63 5.47
N GLY A 52 5.50 -2.57 6.20
CA GLY A 52 4.76 -3.75 6.61
C GLY A 52 4.30 -4.57 5.40
N LEU A 53 3.82 -3.91 4.36
CA LEU A 53 3.41 -4.58 3.13
C LEU A 53 4.60 -5.18 2.36
N ALA A 54 5.72 -4.47 2.23
CA ALA A 54 6.93 -5.02 1.59
C ALA A 54 7.42 -6.29 2.32
N THR A 55 7.40 -6.26 3.66
CA THR A 55 7.71 -7.42 4.50
C THR A 55 6.71 -8.56 4.29
N TYR A 56 5.41 -8.25 4.28
CA TYR A 56 4.35 -9.25 4.06
C TYR A 56 4.47 -9.95 2.70
N LEU A 57 4.86 -9.21 1.65
CA LEU A 57 5.11 -9.74 0.31
C LEU A 57 6.44 -10.51 0.20
N GLY A 58 7.15 -10.72 1.31
CA GLY A 58 8.30 -11.60 1.39
C GLY A 58 9.60 -10.99 0.87
N ASP A 59 9.75 -9.67 0.93
CA ASP A 59 11.06 -9.06 0.67
C ASP A 59 11.99 -9.20 1.88
N PRO A 60 13.08 -10.00 1.78
CA PRO A 60 14.03 -10.18 2.88
C PRO A 60 14.79 -8.89 3.23
N LEU A 61 14.84 -7.92 2.32
CA LEU A 61 15.50 -6.64 2.57
C LEU A 61 14.56 -5.60 3.19
N ALA A 62 13.24 -5.85 3.23
CA ALA A 62 12.26 -4.87 3.73
C ALA A 62 12.52 -4.44 5.18
N ALA A 63 13.04 -5.36 6.01
CA ALA A 63 13.42 -5.08 7.40
C ALA A 63 14.64 -4.15 7.54
N SER A 64 15.44 -4.01 6.49
CA SER A 64 16.64 -3.16 6.45
C SER A 64 16.41 -1.79 5.81
N PHE A 65 15.24 -1.57 5.21
CA PHE A 65 14.92 -0.28 4.62
C PHE A 65 14.85 0.79 5.71
N ALA A 66 15.38 1.98 5.39
CA ALA A 66 15.18 3.12 6.25
C ALA A 66 13.68 3.39 6.36
N TYR A 67 13.23 3.61 7.58
CA TYR A 67 11.81 3.69 7.88
C TYR A 67 11.09 4.85 7.16
N ASP A 68 11.81 5.92 6.84
CA ASP A 68 11.34 7.08 6.10
C ASP A 68 11.52 6.93 4.57
N ASP A 69 12.04 5.80 4.11
CA ASP A 69 12.28 5.52 2.69
C ASP A 69 11.10 4.78 2.04
N ALA A 70 10.03 5.54 1.79
CA ALA A 70 8.87 5.07 1.05
C ALA A 70 9.23 4.61 -0.38
N ASP A 71 10.25 5.20 -1.01
CA ASP A 71 10.63 4.90 -2.40
C ASP A 71 11.20 3.48 -2.52
N SER A 72 12.05 3.07 -1.58
CA SER A 72 12.56 1.68 -1.50
C SER A 72 11.45 0.67 -1.21
N ALA A 73 10.54 0.99 -0.27
CA ALA A 73 9.40 0.13 0.04
C ALA A 73 8.47 -0.05 -1.18
N LEU A 74 8.13 1.05 -1.87
CA LEU A 74 7.26 1.04 -3.05
C LEU A 74 7.89 0.29 -4.23
N SER A 75 9.18 0.49 -4.46
CA SER A 75 9.91 -0.23 -5.52
C SER A 75 9.88 -1.74 -5.27
N SER A 76 10.14 -2.16 -4.03
CA SER A 76 10.05 -3.57 -3.62
C SER A 76 8.65 -4.15 -3.80
N ILE A 77 7.61 -3.45 -3.32
CA ILE A 77 6.21 -3.86 -3.48
C ILE A 77 5.88 -4.04 -4.97
N GLY A 78 6.23 -3.05 -5.81
CA GLY A 78 5.99 -3.10 -7.24
C GLY A 78 6.64 -4.32 -7.90
N GLU A 79 7.93 -4.55 -7.62
CA GLU A 79 8.65 -5.71 -8.15
C GLU A 79 8.04 -7.05 -7.71
N ARG A 80 7.59 -7.16 -6.44
CA ARG A 80 6.97 -8.38 -5.92
C ARG A 80 5.63 -8.64 -6.61
N LEU A 81 4.77 -7.63 -6.69
CA LEU A 81 3.47 -7.74 -7.36
C LEU A 81 3.65 -8.11 -8.84
N GLU A 82 4.66 -7.56 -9.53
CA GLU A 82 4.96 -7.95 -10.91
C GLU A 82 5.38 -9.41 -11.07
N ARG A 83 6.11 -9.96 -10.09
CA ARG A 83 6.55 -11.36 -10.07
C ARG A 83 5.44 -12.32 -9.66
N MET A 84 4.46 -11.88 -8.87
CA MET A 84 3.33 -12.71 -8.37
C MET A 84 2.36 -13.20 -9.46
N LYS A 85 2.41 -12.63 -10.67
CA LYS A 85 1.35 -12.67 -11.69
C LYS A 85 0.84 -14.01 -12.22
N ARG A 86 1.51 -15.16 -12.00
CA ARG A 86 1.03 -16.43 -12.60
C ARG A 86 0.88 -17.60 -11.65
N ARG A 87 1.76 -17.73 -10.66
CA ARG A 87 1.78 -18.91 -9.79
C ARG A 87 1.05 -18.68 -8.48
N GLU A 88 1.21 -17.49 -7.89
CA GLU A 88 0.69 -17.18 -6.56
C GLU A 88 -0.78 -16.77 -6.58
N TRP A 89 -1.23 -16.03 -7.62
CA TRP A 89 -2.67 -15.79 -7.82
C TRP A 89 -3.49 -17.06 -8.07
N ARG A 90 -2.85 -18.13 -8.60
CA ARG A 90 -3.51 -19.42 -8.86
C ARG A 90 -3.58 -20.31 -7.61
N SER A 91 -2.78 -20.03 -6.58
CA SER A 91 -3.00 -20.65 -5.27
C SER A 91 -4.31 -20.08 -4.72
N LEU A 92 -5.42 -20.77 -4.95
CA LEU A 92 -6.76 -20.22 -4.71
C LEU A 92 -6.96 -19.70 -3.28
N VAL A 93 -6.31 -20.32 -2.29
CA VAL A 93 -6.42 -19.92 -0.88
C VAL A 93 -5.41 -18.82 -0.54
N GLU A 94 -4.13 -19.01 -0.87
CA GLU A 94 -3.09 -18.04 -0.50
C GLU A 94 -3.18 -16.76 -1.34
N GLY A 95 -3.38 -16.90 -2.66
CA GLY A 95 -3.58 -15.78 -3.57
C GLY A 95 -4.82 -14.95 -3.22
N LYS A 96 -5.91 -15.59 -2.76
CA LYS A 96 -7.10 -14.87 -2.29
C LYS A 96 -6.83 -14.10 -0.99
N ARG A 97 -6.13 -14.72 -0.03
CA ARG A 97 -5.74 -14.05 1.22
C ARG A 97 -4.82 -12.86 0.98
N VAL A 98 -3.85 -13.01 0.07
CA VAL A 98 -2.95 -11.91 -0.31
C VAL A 98 -3.74 -10.80 -1.00
N LEU A 99 -4.66 -11.13 -1.90
CA LEU A 99 -5.52 -10.13 -2.55
C LEU A 99 -6.39 -9.37 -1.55
N GLU A 100 -6.99 -10.07 -0.58
CA GLU A 100 -7.79 -9.46 0.49
C GLU A 100 -6.93 -8.51 1.33
N HIS A 101 -5.74 -8.96 1.77
CA HIS A 101 -4.81 -8.11 2.52
C HIS A 101 -4.38 -6.86 1.74
N LEU A 102 -4.06 -7.02 0.44
CA LEU A 102 -3.70 -5.90 -0.43
C LEU A 102 -4.84 -4.87 -0.55
N ARG A 103 -6.09 -5.32 -0.66
CA ARG A 103 -7.26 -4.43 -0.73
C ARG A 103 -7.46 -3.63 0.54
N ASP A 104 -7.29 -4.27 1.69
CA ASP A 104 -7.40 -3.60 2.99
C ASP A 104 -6.30 -2.53 3.14
N VAL A 105 -5.05 -2.87 2.80
CA VAL A 105 -3.92 -1.93 2.85
C VAL A 105 -4.09 -0.77 1.85
N ILE A 106 -4.61 -1.02 0.65
CA ILE A 106 -4.90 0.04 -0.33
C ILE A 106 -5.93 1.04 0.21
N GLY A 107 -6.98 0.55 0.87
CA GLY A 107 -7.97 1.42 1.51
C GLY A 107 -7.33 2.33 2.55
N GLU A 108 -6.51 1.74 3.42
CA GLU A 108 -5.79 2.48 4.46
C GLU A 108 -4.80 3.51 3.89
N ILE A 109 -3.99 3.14 2.90
CA ILE A 109 -3.04 4.06 2.24
C ILE A 109 -3.81 5.22 1.59
N SER A 110 -4.90 4.93 0.88
CA SER A 110 -5.71 5.95 0.21
C SER A 110 -6.31 6.94 1.21
N ALA A 111 -6.77 6.44 2.36
CA ALA A 111 -7.28 7.27 3.42
C ALA A 111 -6.19 8.15 4.07
N ASP A 112 -4.98 7.63 4.29
CA ASP A 112 -3.85 8.43 4.80
C ASP A 112 -3.53 9.59 3.86
N LEU A 113 -3.43 9.29 2.56
CA LEU A 113 -3.16 10.30 1.53
C LEU A 113 -4.27 11.35 1.46
N HIS A 114 -5.52 10.92 1.57
CA HIS A 114 -6.67 11.82 1.58
C HIS A 114 -6.68 12.73 2.82
N GLU A 115 -6.47 12.17 4.01
CA GLU A 115 -6.41 12.93 5.27
C GLU A 115 -5.25 13.94 5.26
N MET A 116 -4.09 13.55 4.72
CA MET A 116 -2.95 14.46 4.54
C MET A 116 -3.24 15.58 3.53
N SER A 117 -4.13 15.36 2.54
CA SER A 117 -4.43 16.34 1.49
C SER A 117 -5.60 17.28 1.80
N THR A 118 -6.53 16.90 2.70
CA THR A 118 -7.82 17.60 2.87
C THR A 118 -7.97 18.41 4.14
N ARG A 119 -7.00 18.33 5.04
CA ARG A 119 -6.94 19.17 6.24
C ARG A 119 -5.81 20.16 6.13
#